data_AF-A0A1T1BFM8-F1
#
_entry.id   AF-A0A1T1BFM8-F1
#
_cell.length_a   1.000
_cell.length_b   1.000
_cell.length_c   1.000
_cell.angle_alpha   90.00
_cell.angle_beta   90.00
_cell.angle_gamma   90.00
#
_symmetry.space_group_name_H-M   'P 1'
#
loop_
_entity.id
_entity.type
_entity.pdbx_description
1 polymer ?
#
loop_
_entity_poly.entity_id
_entity_poly.type
_entity_poly.pdbx_seq_one_letter_code
_entity_poly.pdbx_strand_id
1 'polypeptide(L)'
;MLRITHLLPFLALLSASALAAPPRAQQIAVFKVSALGRANVTPTALLAARVTPETLTIPADYLYKRDLRVQAYDLDTFLKARIPDIETLAASGAQIMFWCRDGYAPTTKLSDVLGQGGLIAVADADAPAGVQWPDAPYKNTVLKAPEIGNYVVWRRAQFPAKPQPWGLDTIYILPASAVLKK
;
A
#
# COMPACT_ATOMS: atom_id res chain seq x y z
N MET A 1 -1.93 -56.40 55.44
CA MET A 1 -1.36 -56.13 54.10
C MET A 1 -2.09 -54.93 53.52
N LEU A 2 -1.32 -53.89 53.21
CA LEU A 2 -1.75 -52.56 52.80
C LEU A 2 -1.73 -52.49 51.26
N ARG A 3 -2.75 -51.92 50.60
CA ARG A 3 -2.60 -50.97 49.48
C ARG A 3 -3.95 -50.45 48.99
N ILE A 4 -4.18 -49.19 49.32
CA ILE A 4 -5.08 -48.25 48.66
C ILE A 4 -4.44 -47.87 47.32
N THR A 5 -5.20 -47.75 46.24
CA THR A 5 -4.82 -46.87 45.13
C THR A 5 -6.07 -46.33 44.44
N HIS A 6 -6.24 -45.02 44.56
CA HIS A 6 -7.38 -44.25 44.10
C HIS A 6 -7.42 -44.14 42.57
N LEU A 7 -8.62 -44.32 41.99
CA LEU A 7 -8.94 -43.83 40.65
C LEU A 7 -8.94 -42.29 40.67
N LEU A 8 -8.09 -41.68 39.86
CA LEU A 8 -8.12 -40.25 39.54
C LEU A 8 -8.76 -40.08 38.16
N PRO A 9 -9.89 -39.36 38.02
CA PRO A 9 -10.32 -38.89 36.71
C PRO A 9 -9.56 -37.60 36.40
N PHE A 10 -8.65 -37.68 35.41
CA PHE A 10 -8.01 -36.49 34.85
C PHE A 10 -9.04 -35.78 33.96
N LEU A 11 -9.73 -34.77 34.51
CA LEU A 11 -10.47 -33.80 33.72
C LEU A 11 -9.45 -32.97 32.92
N ALA A 12 -9.37 -33.20 31.61
CA ALA A 12 -8.62 -32.35 30.70
C ALA A 12 -9.38 -31.02 30.52
N LEU A 13 -8.94 -29.99 31.23
CA LEU A 13 -9.31 -28.60 30.95
C LEU A 13 -8.71 -28.19 29.60
N LEU A 14 -9.52 -28.24 28.55
CA LEU A 14 -9.25 -27.54 27.28
C LEU A 14 -9.42 -26.04 27.52
N SER A 15 -8.38 -25.40 28.05
CA SER A 15 -8.26 -23.95 28.01
C SER A 15 -8.09 -23.52 26.55
N ALA A 16 -9.19 -23.12 25.92
CA ALA A 16 -9.16 -22.39 24.66
C ALA A 16 -8.53 -21.01 24.93
N SER A 17 -7.20 -20.94 24.92
CA SER A 17 -6.49 -19.67 24.92
C SER A 17 -6.84 -18.96 23.62
N ALA A 18 -7.67 -17.93 23.70
CA ALA A 18 -7.85 -16.98 22.62
C ALA A 18 -6.47 -16.35 22.33
N LEU A 19 -5.77 -16.86 21.32
CA LEU A 19 -4.49 -16.28 20.89
C LEU A 19 -4.74 -14.82 20.51
N ALA A 20 -4.11 -13.91 21.24
CA ALA A 20 -4.08 -12.50 20.90
C ALA A 20 -3.60 -12.35 19.45
N ALA A 21 -4.22 -11.44 18.70
CA ALA A 21 -3.80 -11.17 17.33
C ALA A 21 -2.32 -10.75 17.33
N PRO A 22 -1.50 -11.24 16.36
CA PRO A 22 -0.10 -10.87 16.30
C PRO A 22 0.05 -9.35 16.10
N PRO A 23 1.15 -8.73 16.58
CA PRO A 23 1.45 -7.32 16.35
C PRO A 23 1.34 -6.95 14.86
N ARG A 24 0.89 -5.72 14.57
CA ARG A 24 0.68 -5.24 13.20
C ARG A 24 1.90 -5.43 12.28
N ALA A 25 3.11 -5.19 12.80
CA ALA A 25 4.35 -5.40 12.04
C ALA A 25 4.54 -6.87 11.60
N GLN A 26 4.19 -7.83 12.47
CA GLN A 26 4.22 -9.25 12.14
C GLN A 26 3.14 -9.62 11.12
N GLN A 27 1.91 -9.10 11.27
CA GLN A 27 0.85 -9.28 10.27
C GLN A 27 1.29 -8.79 8.88
N ILE A 28 1.88 -7.60 8.81
CA ILE A 28 2.42 -7.02 7.56
C ILE A 28 3.52 -7.92 7.00
N ALA A 29 4.45 -8.41 7.82
CA ALA A 29 5.50 -9.32 7.36
C ALA A 29 4.93 -10.59 6.74
N VAL A 30 3.93 -11.21 7.40
CA VAL A 30 3.22 -12.39 6.88
C VAL A 30 2.55 -12.07 5.55
N PHE A 31 1.83 -10.94 5.45
CA PHE A 31 1.16 -10.55 4.21
C PHE A 31 2.11 -10.29 3.05
N LYS A 32 3.29 -9.71 3.32
CA LYS A 32 4.32 -9.50 2.29
C LYS A 32 4.85 -10.84 1.76
N VAL A 33 4.99 -11.85 2.61
CA VAL A 33 5.41 -13.20 2.21
C VAL A 33 4.30 -13.92 1.44
N SER A 34 3.05 -13.76 1.87
CA SER A 34 1.88 -14.42 1.25
C SER A 34 1.29 -13.62 0.07
N ALA A 35 1.99 -12.62 -0.45
CA ALA A 35 1.46 -11.76 -1.51
C ALA A 35 1.31 -12.56 -2.81
N LEU A 36 0.18 -12.37 -3.48
CA LEU A 36 -0.12 -12.95 -4.80
C LEU A 36 0.65 -12.23 -5.91
N GLY A 37 1.07 -10.99 -5.68
CA GLY A 37 1.86 -10.20 -6.60
C GLY A 37 2.66 -9.13 -5.88
N ARG A 38 3.79 -8.73 -6.48
CA ARG A 38 4.67 -7.68 -5.95
C ARG A 38 5.26 -6.86 -7.09
N ALA A 39 5.22 -5.54 -6.96
CA ALA A 39 5.87 -4.61 -7.87
C ALA A 39 6.66 -3.55 -7.08
N ASN A 40 7.98 -3.53 -7.26
CA ASN A 40 8.81 -2.44 -6.73
C ASN A 40 8.63 -1.21 -7.62
N VAL A 41 8.45 -0.03 -7.03
CA VAL A 41 8.20 1.23 -7.72
C VAL A 41 9.51 2.00 -7.83
N THR A 42 10.36 1.56 -8.77
CA THR A 42 11.67 2.18 -9.05
C THR A 42 11.62 2.93 -10.38
N PRO A 43 12.54 3.88 -10.65
CA PRO A 43 12.63 4.55 -11.94
C PRO A 43 12.73 3.55 -13.11
N THR A 44 13.56 2.51 -12.97
CA THR A 44 13.69 1.45 -13.98
C THR A 44 12.38 0.68 -14.19
N ALA A 45 11.64 0.38 -13.12
CA ALA A 45 10.37 -0.34 -13.23
C ALA A 45 9.28 0.50 -13.92
N LEU A 46 9.25 1.81 -13.64
CA LEU A 46 8.32 2.74 -14.28
C LEU A 46 8.64 2.88 -15.78
N LEU A 47 9.92 3.02 -16.14
CA LEU A 47 10.35 3.05 -17.54
C LEU A 47 10.09 1.73 -18.28
N ALA A 48 10.34 0.59 -17.61
CA ALA A 48 10.15 -0.74 -18.18
C ALA A 48 8.67 -1.07 -18.45
N ALA A 49 7.72 -0.39 -17.79
CA ALA A 49 6.30 -0.51 -18.09
C ALA A 49 5.95 0.09 -19.48
N ARG A 50 6.91 0.72 -20.18
CA ARG A 50 6.73 1.42 -21.46
C ARG A 50 5.64 2.49 -21.41
N VAL A 51 5.40 3.03 -20.22
CA VAL A 51 4.48 4.13 -19.99
C VAL A 51 5.26 5.42 -20.14
N THR A 52 4.84 6.28 -21.05
CA THR A 52 5.35 7.65 -21.11
C THR A 52 4.76 8.42 -19.93
N PRO A 53 5.57 9.09 -19.09
CA PRO A 53 5.04 9.93 -18.05
C PRO A 53 4.23 11.06 -18.69
N GLU A 54 3.05 11.31 -18.15
CA GLU A 54 2.22 12.44 -18.55
C GLU A 54 2.35 13.57 -17.53
N THR A 55 2.01 14.79 -17.94
CA THR A 55 1.92 15.94 -17.04
C THR A 55 0.48 16.39 -16.95
N LEU A 56 -0.07 16.45 -15.74
CA LEU A 56 -1.44 16.89 -15.49
C LEU A 56 -1.57 17.62 -14.15
N THR A 57 -2.68 18.33 -13.97
CA THR A 57 -3.01 19.00 -12.71
C THR A 57 -3.92 18.12 -11.85
N ILE A 58 -3.52 17.91 -10.60
CA ILE A 58 -4.34 17.34 -9.54
C ILE A 58 -4.91 18.51 -8.73
N PRO A 59 -6.24 18.72 -8.74
CA PRO A 59 -6.83 19.83 -8.02
C PRO A 59 -6.75 19.61 -6.51
N ALA A 60 -6.50 20.69 -5.76
CA ALA A 60 -6.53 20.70 -4.30
C ALA A 60 -5.82 19.49 -3.63
N ASP A 61 -4.58 19.21 -4.05
CA ASP A 61 -3.82 18.06 -3.61
C ASP A 61 -3.76 17.95 -2.07
N TYR A 62 -3.85 16.70 -1.58
CA TYR A 62 -3.95 16.46 -0.15
C TYR A 62 -2.67 16.82 0.60
N LEU A 63 -1.49 16.63 0.02
CA LEU A 63 -0.23 16.92 0.71
C LEU A 63 0.10 18.41 0.62
N TYR A 64 0.01 19.00 -0.58
CA TYR A 64 0.42 20.38 -0.83
C TYR A 64 -0.68 21.43 -0.64
N LYS A 65 -1.94 21.03 -0.51
CA LYS A 65 -3.11 21.91 -0.29
C LYS A 65 -3.29 22.98 -1.38
N ARG A 66 -2.90 22.65 -2.61
CA ARG A 66 -3.05 23.48 -3.81
C ARG A 66 -3.26 22.60 -5.04
N ASP A 67 -3.58 23.21 -6.15
CA ASP A 67 -3.47 22.54 -7.44
C ASP A 67 -2.00 22.16 -7.69
N LEU A 68 -1.77 20.88 -7.94
CA LEU A 68 -0.45 20.29 -8.08
C LEU A 68 -0.31 19.75 -9.50
N ARG A 69 0.59 20.34 -10.28
CA ARG A 69 0.92 19.83 -11.61
C ARG A 69 1.96 18.72 -11.44
N VAL A 70 1.59 17.47 -11.69
CA VAL A 70 2.46 16.32 -11.48
C VAL A 70 2.99 15.77 -12.79
N GLN A 71 4.25 15.33 -12.79
CA GLN A 71 4.72 14.32 -13.74
C GLN A 71 4.39 12.95 -13.17
N ALA A 72 3.61 12.14 -13.89
CA ALA A 72 3.09 10.89 -13.36
C ALA A 72 3.01 9.77 -14.39
N TYR A 73 3.05 8.54 -13.89
CA TYR A 73 2.78 7.33 -14.65
C TYR A 73 1.39 6.79 -14.30
N ASP A 74 0.69 6.26 -15.29
CA ASP A 74 -0.59 5.60 -15.08
C ASP A 74 -0.45 4.35 -14.20
N LEU A 75 -1.16 4.32 -13.06
CA LEU A 75 -1.05 3.23 -12.09
C LEU A 75 -1.55 1.91 -12.68
N ASP A 76 -2.64 1.93 -13.45
CA ASP A 76 -3.24 0.72 -14.00
C ASP A 76 -2.30 0.06 -15.01
N THR A 77 -1.69 0.88 -15.88
CA THR A 77 -0.72 0.40 -16.86
C THR A 77 0.53 -0.15 -16.18
N PHE A 78 1.03 0.53 -15.15
CA PHE A 78 2.13 0.00 -14.32
C PHE A 78 1.77 -1.35 -13.68
N LEU A 79 0.60 -1.47 -13.06
CA LEU A 79 0.16 -2.71 -12.42
C LEU A 79 0.04 -3.85 -13.44
N LYS A 80 -0.61 -3.61 -14.58
CA LYS A 80 -0.75 -4.60 -15.67
C LYS A 80 0.59 -5.05 -16.24
N ALA A 81 1.57 -4.15 -16.33
CA ALA A 81 2.91 -4.48 -16.80
C ALA A 81 3.75 -5.28 -15.79
N ARG A 82 3.43 -5.19 -14.49
CA ARG A 82 4.25 -5.76 -13.42
C ARG A 82 3.63 -6.97 -12.73
N ILE A 83 2.32 -7.13 -12.80
CA ILE A 83 1.57 -8.15 -12.07
C ILE A 83 0.66 -8.89 -13.06
N PRO A 84 1.00 -10.13 -13.42
CA PRO A 84 0.15 -10.97 -14.27
C PRO A 84 -1.24 -11.15 -13.67
N ASP A 85 -2.25 -11.32 -14.54
CA ASP A 85 -3.64 -11.63 -14.17
C ASP A 85 -4.28 -10.65 -13.18
N ILE A 86 -3.80 -9.40 -13.13
CA ILE A 86 -4.25 -8.39 -12.15
C ILE A 86 -5.77 -8.15 -12.18
N GLU A 87 -6.40 -8.25 -13.35
CA GLU A 87 -7.86 -8.10 -13.50
C GLU A 87 -8.62 -9.29 -12.87
N THR A 88 -8.13 -10.53 -13.07
CA THR A 88 -8.67 -11.73 -12.41
C THR A 88 -8.50 -11.64 -10.90
N LEU A 89 -7.33 -11.19 -10.42
CA LEU A 89 -7.08 -10.96 -9.00
C LEU A 89 -8.06 -9.92 -8.44
N ALA A 90 -8.31 -8.83 -9.15
CA ALA A 90 -9.29 -7.83 -8.74
C ALA A 90 -10.71 -8.41 -8.63
N ALA A 91 -11.12 -9.20 -9.63
CA ALA A 91 -12.42 -9.88 -9.63
C ALA A 91 -12.57 -10.90 -8.49
N SER A 92 -11.47 -11.54 -8.06
CA SER A 92 -11.46 -12.46 -6.91
C SER A 92 -11.57 -11.76 -5.54
N GLY A 93 -11.58 -10.43 -5.51
CA GLY A 93 -11.60 -9.64 -4.28
C GLY A 93 -10.23 -9.49 -3.62
N ALA A 94 -9.14 -9.69 -4.36
CA ALA A 94 -7.79 -9.41 -3.86
C ALA A 94 -7.66 -7.98 -3.34
N GLN A 95 -6.74 -7.78 -2.42
CA GLN A 95 -6.45 -6.46 -1.84
C GLN A 95 -5.16 -5.90 -2.42
N ILE A 96 -5.05 -4.58 -2.45
CA ILE A 96 -3.82 -3.86 -2.78
C ILE A 96 -3.28 -3.18 -1.53
N MET A 97 -2.00 -3.38 -1.25
CA MET A 97 -1.26 -2.71 -0.18
C MET A 97 -0.15 -1.86 -0.78
N PHE A 98 -0.19 -0.55 -0.50
CA PHE A 98 0.85 0.40 -0.87
C PHE A 98 1.88 0.48 0.24
N TRP A 99 3.04 -0.14 0.08
CA TRP A 99 4.11 -0.11 1.08
C TRP A 99 4.97 1.14 0.90
N CYS A 100 4.98 1.99 1.93
CA CYS A 100 5.74 3.24 1.96
C CYS A 100 7.04 3.05 2.76
N ARG A 101 8.06 3.88 2.46
CA ARG A 101 9.38 3.80 3.11
C ARG A 101 9.36 3.99 4.62
N ASP A 102 8.41 4.77 5.13
CA ASP A 102 8.21 5.02 6.56
C ASP A 102 7.45 3.88 7.28
N GLY A 103 7.11 2.80 6.56
CA GLY A 103 6.34 1.68 7.07
C GLY A 103 4.82 1.89 7.04
N TYR A 104 4.34 3.03 6.52
CA TYR A 104 2.92 3.21 6.24
C TYR A 104 2.46 2.25 5.13
N ALA A 105 1.33 1.61 5.35
CA ALA A 105 0.83 0.54 4.50
C ALA A 105 -0.70 0.59 4.38
N PRO A 106 -1.28 1.59 3.68
CA PRO A 106 -2.71 1.59 3.42
C PRO A 106 -3.05 0.42 2.51
N THR A 107 -4.10 -0.30 2.90
CA THR A 107 -4.62 -1.47 2.20
C THR A 107 -6.09 -1.25 1.89
N THR A 108 -6.51 -1.60 0.67
CA THR A 108 -7.91 -1.56 0.23
C THR A 108 -8.18 -2.66 -0.79
N LYS A 109 -9.43 -2.83 -1.25
CA LYS A 109 -9.72 -3.77 -2.34
C LYS A 109 -9.03 -3.32 -3.62
N LEU A 110 -8.47 -4.27 -4.37
CA LEU A 110 -7.85 -3.98 -5.65
C LEU A 110 -8.86 -3.43 -6.66
N SER A 111 -10.11 -3.89 -6.63
CA SER A 111 -11.20 -3.36 -7.48
C SER A 111 -11.54 -1.90 -7.21
N ASP A 112 -11.23 -1.37 -6.03
CA ASP A 112 -11.44 0.03 -5.69
C ASP A 112 -10.30 0.92 -6.22
N VAL A 113 -9.25 0.33 -6.79
CA VAL A 113 -8.06 1.03 -7.31
C VAL A 113 -7.91 0.82 -8.82
N LEU A 114 -7.93 -0.43 -9.28
CA LEU A 114 -7.72 -0.79 -10.67
C LEU A 114 -8.84 -0.22 -11.56
N GLY A 115 -8.49 0.50 -12.61
CA GLY A 115 -9.45 1.15 -13.50
C GLY A 115 -9.99 2.48 -12.97
N GLN A 116 -9.54 2.94 -11.80
CA GLN A 116 -10.12 4.10 -11.11
C GLN A 116 -9.33 5.39 -11.29
N GLY A 117 -8.39 5.43 -12.25
CA GLY A 117 -7.63 6.61 -12.62
C GLY A 117 -6.59 7.02 -11.58
N GLY A 118 -5.94 6.02 -10.96
CA GLY A 118 -4.79 6.23 -10.09
C GLY A 118 -3.53 6.55 -10.88
N LEU A 119 -2.63 7.29 -10.26
CA LEU A 119 -1.38 7.76 -10.85
C LEU A 119 -0.24 7.58 -9.86
N ILE A 120 0.94 7.24 -10.36
CA ILE A 120 2.20 7.28 -9.63
C ILE A 120 2.91 8.56 -10.03
N ALA A 121 2.69 9.63 -9.26
CA ALA A 121 3.40 10.89 -9.43
C ALA A 121 4.84 10.76 -8.94
N VAL A 122 5.78 11.26 -9.73
CA VAL A 122 7.22 11.18 -9.45
C VAL A 122 7.87 12.53 -9.27
N ALA A 123 7.23 13.62 -9.70
CA ALA A 123 7.71 14.97 -9.50
C ALA A 123 6.57 15.97 -9.55
N ASP A 124 6.77 17.13 -8.94
CA ASP A 124 6.01 18.34 -9.22
C ASP A 124 6.61 19.00 -10.47
N ALA A 125 5.81 19.12 -11.52
CA ALA A 125 6.21 19.67 -12.80
C ALA A 125 6.50 21.18 -12.74
N ASP A 126 5.97 21.87 -11.73
CA ASP A 126 6.19 23.30 -11.52
C ASP A 126 7.30 23.57 -10.47
N ALA A 127 7.99 22.52 -10.00
CA ALA A 127 9.10 22.67 -9.08
C ALA A 127 10.29 23.42 -9.71
N PRO A 128 11.07 24.17 -8.91
CA PRO A 128 12.30 24.81 -9.40
C PRO A 128 13.27 23.81 -10.03
N ALA A 129 14.12 24.30 -10.95
CA ALA A 129 15.13 23.46 -11.59
C ALA A 129 16.02 22.73 -10.55
N GLY A 130 16.19 21.42 -10.73
CA GLY A 130 16.93 20.56 -9.80
C GLY A 130 16.14 20.12 -8.56
N VAL A 131 14.91 20.58 -8.38
CA VAL A 131 14.01 20.14 -7.30
C VAL A 131 12.97 19.19 -7.86
N GLN A 132 12.93 17.97 -7.35
CA GLN A 132 11.93 16.97 -7.76
C GLN A 132 10.57 17.22 -7.08
N TRP A 133 10.62 17.55 -5.80
CA TRP A 133 9.47 17.87 -4.97
C TRP A 133 9.83 19.04 -4.06
N PRO A 134 9.02 20.11 -4.01
CA PRO A 134 9.14 21.11 -2.98
C PRO A 134 8.88 20.48 -1.60
N ASP A 135 9.46 21.07 -0.55
CA ASP A 135 9.16 20.68 0.82
C ASP A 135 7.65 20.77 1.10
N ALA A 136 7.11 19.76 1.78
CA ALA A 136 5.69 19.71 2.12
C ALA A 136 5.48 19.72 3.65
N PRO A 137 4.64 20.62 4.20
CA PRO A 137 4.29 20.55 5.60
C PRO A 137 3.42 19.31 5.86
N TYR A 138 3.80 18.51 6.86
CA TYR A 138 3.02 17.33 7.26
C TYR A 138 2.97 17.19 8.78
N LYS A 139 1.77 17.35 9.34
CA LYS A 139 1.55 17.37 10.80
C LYS A 139 2.50 18.38 11.48
N ASN A 140 3.41 17.90 12.32
CA ASN A 140 4.41 18.68 13.05
C ASN A 140 5.82 18.57 12.45
N THR A 141 5.94 18.10 11.21
CA THR A 141 7.22 17.98 10.49
C THR A 141 7.13 18.55 9.07
N VAL A 142 8.26 18.59 8.39
CA VAL A 142 8.39 18.94 6.96
C VAL A 142 8.93 17.72 6.24
N LEU A 143 8.20 17.26 5.23
CA LEU A 143 8.67 16.22 4.32
C LEU A 143 9.54 16.84 3.24
N LYS A 144 10.73 16.27 3.07
CA LYS A 144 11.69 16.57 2.00
C LYS A 144 11.44 15.68 0.79
N ALA A 145 11.99 16.07 -0.36
CA ALA A 145 11.81 15.33 -1.61
C ALA A 145 12.08 13.81 -1.53
N PRO A 146 13.14 13.31 -0.84
CA PRO A 146 13.36 11.88 -0.70
C PRO A 146 12.31 11.16 0.14
N GLU A 147 11.62 11.85 1.05
CA GLU A 147 10.55 11.28 1.87
C GLU A 147 9.23 11.22 1.09
N ILE A 148 8.98 12.23 0.24
CA ILE A 148 7.82 12.29 -0.66
C ILE A 148 7.93 11.25 -1.78
N GLY A 149 9.06 11.17 -2.47
CA GLY A 149 9.35 10.09 -3.41
C GLY A 149 8.31 9.86 -4.50
N ASN A 150 7.88 8.60 -4.65
CA ASN A 150 6.74 8.27 -5.48
C ASN A 150 5.46 8.53 -4.68
N TYR A 151 4.51 9.23 -5.29
CA TYR A 151 3.28 9.66 -4.66
C TYR A 151 2.07 9.13 -5.41
N VAL A 152 1.18 8.41 -4.74
CA VAL A 152 -0.09 8.00 -5.35
C VAL A 152 -1.05 9.17 -5.32
N VAL A 153 -1.52 9.59 -6.49
CA VAL A 153 -2.56 10.62 -6.67
C VAL A 153 -3.66 10.10 -7.60
N TRP A 154 -4.77 10.83 -7.70
CA TRP A 154 -5.94 10.39 -8.45
C TRP A 154 -6.48 11.51 -9.33
N ARG A 155 -6.90 11.16 -10.55
CA ARG A 155 -7.44 12.15 -11.49
C ARG A 155 -8.76 12.79 -11.02
N ARG A 156 -9.59 12.03 -10.30
CA ARG A 156 -10.99 12.40 -9.99
C ARG A 156 -11.39 12.07 -8.55
N ALA A 157 -10.42 11.80 -7.69
CA ALA A 157 -10.66 11.46 -6.28
C ALA A 157 -9.58 12.11 -5.41
N GLN A 158 -9.83 12.14 -4.12
CA GLN A 158 -8.88 12.66 -3.13
C GLN A 158 -8.98 11.85 -1.85
N PHE A 159 -7.96 11.93 -1.01
CA PHE A 159 -8.06 11.45 0.36
C PHE A 159 -9.20 12.17 1.12
N PRO A 160 -10.02 11.48 1.94
CA PRO A 160 -9.91 10.07 2.33
C PRO A 160 -10.69 9.07 1.46
N ALA A 161 -11.35 9.51 0.38
CA ALA A 161 -12.16 8.62 -0.46
C ALA A 161 -11.31 7.54 -1.15
N LYS A 162 -10.06 7.85 -1.49
CA LYS A 162 -9.06 6.88 -1.94
C LYS A 162 -7.73 7.07 -1.20
N PRO A 163 -6.93 6.00 -1.03
CA PRO A 163 -5.62 6.12 -0.41
C PRO A 163 -4.71 7.01 -1.27
N GLN A 164 -4.04 7.97 -0.63
CA GLN A 164 -3.12 8.90 -1.29
C GLN A 164 -1.75 8.88 -0.56
N PRO A 165 -1.05 7.72 -0.50
CA PRO A 165 0.25 7.62 0.16
C PRO A 165 1.39 8.22 -0.66
N TRP A 166 2.31 8.92 0.01
CA TRP A 166 3.64 9.27 -0.50
C TRP A 166 4.70 8.31 0.02
N GLY A 167 5.92 8.43 -0.49
CA GLY A 167 7.03 7.56 -0.15
C GLY A 167 6.82 6.13 -0.64
N LEU A 168 5.99 5.93 -1.68
CA LEU A 168 5.65 4.62 -2.21
C LEU A 168 6.90 3.92 -2.72
N ASP A 169 7.14 2.74 -2.17
CA ASP A 169 8.31 1.91 -2.47
C ASP A 169 7.91 0.62 -3.19
N THR A 170 6.91 -0.08 -2.67
CA THR A 170 6.48 -1.37 -3.21
C THR A 170 4.95 -1.48 -3.18
N ILE A 171 4.37 -2.07 -4.21
CA ILE A 171 2.96 -2.47 -4.24
C ILE A 171 2.88 -3.98 -4.06
N TYR A 172 2.01 -4.43 -3.14
CA TYR A 172 1.69 -5.84 -2.95
C TYR A 172 0.24 -6.09 -3.30
N ILE A 173 -0.03 -7.20 -3.98
CA ILE A 173 -1.38 -7.76 -4.13
C ILE A 173 -1.53 -8.87 -3.12
N LEU A 174 -2.49 -8.73 -2.23
CA LEU A 174 -2.74 -9.64 -1.13
C LEU A 174 -4.00 -10.47 -1.41
N PRO A 175 -4.12 -11.68 -0.84
CA PRO A 175 -5.36 -12.44 -0.86
C PRO A 175 -6.54 -11.64 -0.30
N ALA A 176 -7.76 -11.94 -0.75
CA ALA A 176 -8.98 -11.31 -0.24
C ALA A 176 -9.11 -11.40 1.30
N SER A 177 -8.61 -12.50 1.88
CA SER A 177 -8.61 -12.76 3.33
C SER A 177 -7.56 -11.99 4.14
N ALA A 178 -6.67 -11.22 3.49
CA ALA A 178 -5.62 -10.46 4.17
C ALA A 178 -6.20 -9.23 4.88
N VAL A 179 -6.80 -9.45 6.05
CA VAL A 179 -7.37 -8.37 6.87
C VAL A 179 -6.36 -7.97 7.93
N LEU A 180 -5.90 -6.71 7.89
CA LEU A 180 -5.10 -6.12 8.97
C LEU A 180 -5.98 -5.97 10.21
N LYS A 181 -5.74 -6.79 11.22
CA LYS A 181 -6.41 -6.68 12.52
C LYS A 181 -5.74 -5.57 13.32
N LYS A 182 -6.57 -4.69 13.89
CA LYS A 182 -6.16 -3.63 14.81
C LYS A 182 -5.65 -4.20 16.12
#